data_AF-A0A0C3E8T2-F1
#
_entry.id   AF-A0A0C3E8T2-F1
#
_cell.length_a   1.000
_cell.length_b   1.000
_cell.length_c   1.000
_cell.angle_alpha   90.00
_cell.angle_beta   90.00
_cell.angle_gamma   90.00
#
_symmetry.space_group_name_H-M   'P 1'
#
loop_
_entity.id
_entity.type
_entity.pdbx_description
1 polymer ?
#
loop_
_entity_poly.entity_id
_entity_poly.type
_entity_poly.pdbx_seq_one_letter_code
_entity_poly.pdbx_strand_id
1 'polypeptide(L)'
;MSSTVDINDAIFCSAHLKEVCGDCDYDGREENDGFYGFDHIDRNPISPPAVTQDNDGVYQCKKHGASTCNQCFGWKKQIAKARAAA
;
A
#
# COMPACT_ATOMS: atom_id res chain seq x y z
N MET A 1 3.48 -7.85 -17.60
CA MET A 1 2.13 -7.70 -17.01
C MET A 1 2.33 -7.51 -15.52
N SER A 2 2.25 -6.28 -15.05
CA SER A 2 2.49 -5.93 -13.65
C SER A 2 1.22 -6.24 -12.86
N SER A 3 1.19 -7.40 -12.19
CA SER A 3 0.04 -7.78 -11.36
C SER A 3 0.06 -6.95 -10.07
N THR A 4 -1.09 -6.41 -9.70
CA THR A 4 -1.28 -5.65 -8.45
C THR A 4 -1.87 -6.54 -7.36
N VAL A 5 -1.74 -6.08 -6.11
CA VAL A 5 -2.38 -6.71 -4.96
C VAL A 5 -2.87 -5.68 -3.97
N ASP A 6 -4.02 -5.96 -3.39
CA ASP A 6 -4.64 -5.16 -2.33
C ASP A 6 -4.16 -5.60 -0.95
N ILE A 7 -3.62 -4.67 -0.17
CA ILE A 7 -3.27 -4.86 1.23
C ILE A 7 -4.08 -3.86 2.04
N ASN A 8 -5.16 -4.31 2.67
CA ASN A 8 -6.08 -3.46 3.43
C ASN A 8 -6.53 -2.22 2.63
N ASP A 9 -7.07 -2.46 1.45
CA ASP A 9 -7.62 -1.45 0.54
C ASP A 9 -6.62 -0.47 -0.11
N ALA A 10 -5.30 -0.68 0.09
CA ALA A 10 -4.27 -0.01 -0.69
C ALA A 10 -3.63 -0.96 -1.69
N ILE A 11 -3.34 -0.45 -2.89
CA ILE A 11 -2.85 -1.21 -4.03
C ILE A 11 -1.33 -1.11 -4.11
N PHE A 12 -0.67 -2.26 -4.26
CA PHE A 12 0.77 -2.39 -4.42
C PHE A 12 1.09 -3.34 -5.57
N CYS A 13 2.33 -3.35 -6.06
CA CYS A 13 2.75 -4.40 -6.99
C CYS A 13 2.81 -5.76 -6.25
N SER A 14 2.29 -6.82 -6.85
CA SER A 14 2.23 -8.16 -6.22
C SER A 14 3.59 -8.78 -5.95
N ALA A 15 4.59 -8.50 -6.80
CA ALA A 15 5.92 -9.10 -6.70
C ALA A 15 6.79 -8.51 -5.58
N HIS A 16 6.72 -7.18 -5.38
CA HIS A 16 7.60 -6.46 -4.46
C HIS A 16 6.87 -5.73 -3.33
N LEU A 17 5.54 -5.70 -3.38
CA LEU A 17 4.68 -5.00 -2.42
C LEU A 17 5.06 -3.53 -2.27
N LYS A 18 5.37 -2.87 -3.39
CA LYS A 18 5.69 -1.43 -3.42
C LYS A 18 4.58 -0.67 -4.13
N GLU A 19 4.26 0.52 -3.60
CA GLU A 19 3.32 1.43 -4.25
C GLU A 19 3.94 2.03 -5.52
N VAL A 20 5.23 2.36 -5.45
CA VAL A 20 6.04 2.74 -6.62
C VAL A 20 7.18 1.74 -6.77
N CYS A 21 7.22 1.06 -7.90
CA CYS A 21 8.14 -0.02 -8.16
C CYS A 21 8.80 0.16 -9.53
N GLY A 22 10.08 0.58 -9.54
CA GLY A 22 10.86 0.69 -10.77
C GLY A 22 11.11 -0.65 -11.47
N ASP A 23 11.19 -1.75 -10.71
CA ASP A 23 11.36 -3.10 -11.27
C ASP A 23 10.13 -3.59 -12.05
N CYS A 24 8.94 -3.12 -11.65
CA CYS A 24 7.67 -3.49 -12.28
C CYS A 24 7.10 -2.38 -13.19
N ASP A 25 7.80 -1.25 -13.30
CA ASP A 25 7.29 -0.02 -13.95
C ASP A 25 5.86 0.32 -13.46
N TYR A 26 5.66 0.27 -12.14
CA TYR A 26 4.35 0.45 -11.49
C TYR A 26 4.37 1.67 -10.58
N ASP A 27 3.36 2.53 -10.69
CA ASP A 27 3.11 3.66 -9.81
C ASP A 27 1.62 3.70 -9.45
N GLY A 28 1.28 3.24 -8.25
CA GLY A 28 -0.09 3.22 -7.74
C GLY A 28 -0.46 4.42 -6.85
N ARG A 29 0.34 5.50 -6.86
CA ARG A 29 0.08 6.67 -6.01
C ARG A 29 -1.22 7.36 -6.39
N GLU A 30 -1.55 7.43 -7.67
CA GLU A 30 -2.81 8.02 -8.15
C GLU A 30 -4.02 7.23 -7.62
N GLU A 31 -4.01 5.91 -7.76
CA GLU A 31 -5.09 5.03 -7.31
C GLU A 31 -5.25 5.07 -5.79
N ASN A 32 -4.15 4.99 -5.04
CA ASN A 32 -4.20 5.03 -3.58
C ASN A 32 -4.64 6.40 -3.06
N ASP A 33 -4.09 7.49 -3.60
CA ASP A 33 -4.49 8.83 -3.19
C ASP A 33 -5.97 9.07 -3.48
N GLY A 34 -6.44 8.73 -4.68
CA GLY A 34 -7.84 8.84 -5.08
C GLY A 34 -8.78 8.01 -4.21
N PHE A 35 -8.43 6.75 -3.92
CA PHE A 35 -9.21 5.86 -3.05
C PHE A 35 -9.40 6.44 -1.64
N TYR A 36 -8.36 7.07 -1.08
CA TYR A 36 -8.42 7.68 0.25
C TYR A 36 -8.92 9.14 0.28
N GLY A 37 -9.31 9.68 -0.88
CA GLY A 37 -9.89 11.02 -1.02
C GLY A 37 -8.86 12.14 -1.04
N PHE A 38 -7.68 11.90 -1.60
CA PHE A 38 -6.61 12.87 -1.76
C PHE A 38 -6.33 13.15 -3.25
N ASP A 39 -5.93 14.39 -3.57
CA ASP A 39 -5.50 14.75 -4.94
C ASP A 39 -4.14 14.13 -5.27
N HIS A 40 -3.94 13.54 -6.44
CA HIS A 40 -2.63 13.00 -6.82
C HIS A 40 -1.53 14.08 -6.75
N ILE A 41 -0.45 13.79 -6.02
CA ILE A 41 0.76 14.63 -5.96
C ILE A 41 2.02 13.76 -5.98
N ASP A 42 3.16 14.37 -6.29
CA ASP A 42 4.46 13.70 -6.20
C ASP A 42 4.92 13.59 -4.73
N ARG A 43 4.30 12.66 -4.00
CA ARG A 43 4.68 12.31 -2.64
C ARG A 43 5.60 11.10 -2.60
N ASN A 44 6.30 10.97 -1.47
CA ASN A 44 7.04 9.75 -1.17
C ASN A 44 6.07 8.54 -1.14
N PRO A 45 6.46 7.40 -1.74
CA PRO A 45 5.62 6.21 -1.79
C PRO A 45 5.44 5.62 -0.39
N ILE A 46 4.26 5.05 -0.13
CA ILE A 46 4.03 4.21 1.03
C ILE A 46 4.52 2.79 0.76
N SER A 47 4.90 2.09 1.82
CA SER A 47 5.33 0.70 1.74
C SER A 47 4.74 -0.08 2.89
N PRO A 48 4.25 -1.29 2.64
CA PRO A 48 3.65 -2.08 3.68
C PRO A 48 4.70 -2.55 4.69
N PRO A 49 4.32 -2.68 5.97
CA PRO A 49 5.18 -3.29 6.97
C PRO A 49 5.35 -4.78 6.66
N ALA A 50 6.04 -5.51 7.54
CA ALA A 50 6.12 -6.96 7.41
C ALA A 50 4.71 -7.59 7.36
N VAL A 51 4.39 -8.21 6.24
CA VAL A 51 3.12 -8.91 6.00
C VAL A 51 3.35 -10.41 5.82
N THR A 52 2.31 -11.19 6.05
CA THR A 52 2.21 -12.64 5.82
C THR A 52 0.92 -12.91 5.05
N GLN A 53 0.85 -14.00 4.29
CA GLN A 53 -0.38 -14.42 3.63
C GLN A 53 -1.10 -15.51 4.44
N ASP A 54 -2.43 -15.45 4.41
CA ASP A 54 -3.32 -16.53 4.82
C ASP A 54 -3.31 -17.68 3.77
N ASN A 55 -3.91 -18.82 4.10
CA ASN A 55 -4.24 -19.92 3.18
C ASN A 55 -5.08 -19.45 1.98
N ASP A 56 -5.89 -18.40 2.15
CA ASP A 56 -6.65 -17.76 1.08
C ASP A 56 -5.83 -16.73 0.27
N GLY A 57 -4.53 -16.57 0.56
CA GLY A 57 -3.64 -15.63 -0.12
C GLY A 57 -3.80 -14.16 0.32
N VAL A 58 -4.68 -13.88 1.29
CA VAL A 58 -4.93 -12.54 1.80
C VAL A 58 -3.76 -12.06 2.66
N TYR A 59 -3.27 -10.84 2.40
CA TYR A 59 -2.20 -10.25 3.20
C TYR A 59 -2.69 -9.79 4.57
N GLN A 60 -1.95 -10.20 5.59
CA GLN A 60 -2.16 -9.89 7.00
C GLN A 60 -0.88 -9.31 7.59
N CYS A 61 -0.99 -8.40 8.55
CA CYS A 61 0.21 -7.89 9.21
C CYS A 61 0.88 -9.02 10.01
N LYS A 62 2.20 -9.17 9.88
CA LYS A 62 2.95 -10.25 10.53
C LYS A 62 2.85 -10.20 12.06
N LYS A 63 2.62 -9.01 12.63
CA LYS A 63 2.61 -8.80 14.08
C LYS A 63 1.28 -9.14 14.74
N HIS A 64 0.15 -8.86 14.09
CA HIS A 64 -1.18 -9.07 14.68
C HIS A 64 -2.02 -10.12 13.94
N GLY A 65 -1.54 -10.64 12.80
CA GLY A 65 -2.25 -11.66 12.02
C GLY A 65 -3.60 -11.19 11.48
N ALA A 66 -3.76 -9.87 11.25
CA ALA A 66 -5.01 -9.28 10.80
C ALA A 66 -4.82 -8.60 9.44
N SER A 67 -5.75 -8.89 8.51
CA SER A 67 -5.85 -8.25 7.20
C SER A 67 -6.32 -6.80 7.27
N THR A 68 -7.06 -6.44 8.32
CA THR A 68 -7.60 -5.09 8.55
C THR A 68 -6.93 -4.35 9.71
N CYS A 69 -5.63 -4.58 9.90
CA CYS A 69 -4.90 -4.01 11.03
C CYS A 69 -4.68 -2.49 10.88
N ASN A 70 -5.57 -1.68 11.46
CA ASN A 70 -5.47 -0.21 11.43
C ASN A 70 -4.16 0.36 12.04
N GLN A 71 -3.47 -0.40 12.89
CA GLN A 71 -2.18 0.01 13.46
C GLN A 71 -1.02 -0.13 12.47
N CYS A 72 -1.07 -1.14 11.61
CA CYS A 72 -0.03 -1.44 10.63
C CYS A 72 -0.35 -0.86 9.26
N PHE A 73 -1.63 -0.91 8.87
CA PHE A 73 -2.16 -0.58 7.55
C PHE A 73 -3.00 0.71 7.59
N GLY A 74 -2.61 1.66 8.43
CA GLY A 74 -3.24 2.98 8.49
C GLY A 74 -2.87 3.87 7.29
N TRP A 75 -3.12 3.41 6.06
CA TRP A 75 -2.64 4.01 4.81
C TRP A 75 -3.05 5.46 4.68
N LYS A 76 -4.31 5.80 4.94
CA LYS A 76 -4.79 7.19 4.93
C LYS A 76 -3.90 8.14 5.77
N LYS A 77 -3.45 7.70 6.95
CA LYS A 77 -2.55 8.49 7.81
C LYS A 77 -1.13 8.55 7.25
N GLN A 78 -0.63 7.45 6.69
CA GLN A 78 0.70 7.40 6.07
C GLN A 78 0.76 8.29 4.83
N ILE A 79 -0.25 8.23 3.97
CA ILE A 79 -0.43 9.09 2.79
C ILE A 79 -0.49 10.55 3.25
N ALA A 80 -1.37 10.91 4.19
CA ALA A 80 -1.44 12.27 4.71
C ALA A 80 -0.08 12.79 5.22
N LYS A 81 0.69 11.94 5.91
CA LYS A 81 2.04 12.29 6.38
C LYS A 81 3.04 12.45 5.23
N ALA A 82 3.01 11.56 4.25
CA ALA A 82 3.87 11.63 3.07
C ALA A 82 3.57 12.88 2.23
N ARG A 83 2.30 13.25 2.11
CA ARG A 83 1.86 14.49 1.46
C ARG A 83 2.35 15.73 2.21
N ALA A 84 2.29 15.73 3.54
CA ALA A 84 2.78 16.86 4.33
C ALA A 84 4.30 17.05 4.27
N ALA A 85 5.04 16.05 3.76
CA ALA A 85 6.49 16.09 3.61
C ALA A 85 6.94 16.30 2.15
N ALA A 86 6.00 16.38 1.20
CA ALA A 86 6.23 16.69 -0.21
C ALA A 86 6.15 18.21 -0.43
#